data_AF-A0AAW2XDL6-F1
#
_entry.id   AF-A0AAW2XDL6-F1
#
_cell.length_a   1.000
_cell.length_b   1.000
_cell.length_c   1.000
_cell.angle_alpha   90.00
_cell.angle_beta   90.00
_cell.angle_gamma   90.00
#
_symmetry.space_group_name_H-M   'P 1'
#
loop_
_entity.id
_entity.type
_entity.pdbx_description
1 polymer ?
#
loop_
_entity_poly.entity_id
_entity_poly.type
_entity_poly.pdbx_seq_one_letter_code
_entity_poly.pdbx_strand_id
1 'polypeptide(L)'
;MHILSDAKQKLYKACSFSIKSSTTGPILCGKPILRSTVPSYCPLHFQKAEKHMVRALKKAGLNVSSTSKLAPKFHVIIAEYVRQIQQKRRSAQKANLENAEVVKEESNS
;
A
#
# COMPACT_ATOMS: atom_id res chain seq x y z
N MET A 1 2.01 31.13 -12.23
CA MET A 1 1.29 30.11 -13.02
C MET A 1 1.90 28.75 -12.67
N HIS A 2 1.15 27.83 -12.05
CA HIS A 2 1.67 26.52 -11.61
C HIS A 2 1.26 25.43 -12.59
N ILE A 3 2.19 24.56 -12.98
CA ILE A 3 2.01 23.55 -14.02
C ILE A 3 0.84 22.57 -13.78
N LEU A 4 0.43 22.38 -12.52
CA LEU A 4 -0.69 21.51 -12.14
C LEU A 4 -2.05 22.22 -12.11
N SER A 5 -2.07 23.55 -12.19
CA SER A 5 -3.30 24.35 -12.21
C SER A 5 -3.86 24.52 -13.62
N ASP A 6 -3.08 24.16 -14.65
CA ASP A 6 -3.52 24.20 -16.04
C ASP A 6 -4.52 23.06 -16.30
N ALA A 7 -5.74 23.41 -16.70
CA ALA A 7 -6.80 22.46 -17.02
C ALA A 7 -6.45 21.54 -18.21
N LYS A 8 -5.53 21.97 -19.09
CA LYS A 8 -5.03 21.19 -20.22
C LYS A 8 -3.81 20.34 -19.85
N GLN A 9 -3.37 20.34 -18.58
CA GLN A 9 -2.24 19.54 -18.13
C GLN A 9 -2.53 18.04 -18.20
N LYS A 10 -1.86 17.35 -19.13
CA LYS A 10 -1.96 15.89 -19.31
C LYS A 10 -0.73 15.11 -18.84
N LEU A 11 0.44 15.73 -18.78
CA LEU A 11 1.70 15.05 -18.51
C LEU A 11 1.99 14.89 -17.01
N TYR A 12 1.67 15.93 -16.23
CA TYR A 12 2.00 15.98 -14.82
C TYR A 12 0.79 15.70 -13.91
N LYS A 13 1.08 15.20 -12.71
CA LYS A 13 0.17 15.08 -11.56
C LYS A 13 0.89 15.53 -10.28
N ALA A 14 0.14 15.76 -9.21
CA ALA A 14 0.72 16.07 -7.90
C ALA A 14 1.30 14.83 -7.22
N CYS A 15 2.43 14.99 -6.54
CA CYS A 15 2.93 14.03 -5.57
C CYS A 15 1.95 13.88 -4.41
N SER A 16 1.45 12.67 -4.19
CA SER A 16 0.41 12.36 -3.20
C SER A 16 0.95 11.91 -1.83
N PHE A 17 2.24 12.12 -1.56
CA PHE A 17 2.83 11.81 -0.26
C PHE A 17 2.30 12.75 0.83
N SER A 18 1.82 12.19 1.94
CA SER A 18 1.37 12.95 3.12
C SER A 18 2.57 13.41 3.95
N ILE A 19 2.79 14.72 4.02
CA ILE A 19 3.88 15.32 4.80
C ILE A 19 3.50 15.38 6.28
N LYS A 20 2.25 15.76 6.57
CA LYS A 20 1.71 15.93 7.92
C LYS A 20 0.23 15.57 7.94
N SER A 21 -0.24 15.08 9.08
CA SER A 21 -1.66 14.94 9.36
C SER A 21 -2.17 16.19 10.07
N SER A 22 -3.28 16.75 9.62
CA SER A 22 -3.98 17.87 10.27
C SER A 22 -5.41 17.45 10.62
N THR A 23 -6.09 18.22 11.48
CA THR A 23 -7.51 18.05 11.82
C THR A 23 -8.42 18.14 10.58
N THR A 24 -8.01 18.93 9.58
CA THR A 24 -8.70 19.08 8.29
C THR A 24 -8.28 18.02 7.25
N GLY A 25 -7.38 17.10 7.60
CA GLY A 25 -6.89 16.04 6.72
C GLY A 25 -5.38 16.09 6.44
N PRO A 26 -4.88 15.18 5.59
CA PRO A 26 -3.45 15.09 5.30
C PRO A 26 -2.97 16.24 4.40
N ILE A 27 -1.87 16.88 4.80
CA ILE A 27 -1.16 17.87 4.00
C ILE A 27 -0.26 17.14 3.00
N LEU A 28 -0.64 17.18 1.72
CA LEU A 28 0.09 16.50 0.64
C LEU A 28 1.27 17.34 0.13
N CYS A 29 2.26 16.65 -0.44
CA CYS A 29 3.44 17.30 -1.01
C CYS A 29 3.14 18.22 -2.19
N GLY A 30 2.26 17.84 -3.11
CA GLY A 30 1.86 18.70 -4.23
C GLY A 30 2.89 18.91 -5.34
N LYS A 31 4.15 18.46 -5.18
CA LYS A 31 5.19 18.61 -6.22
C LYS A 31 4.76 17.94 -7.53
N PRO A 32 4.94 18.58 -8.70
CA PRO A 32 4.61 17.98 -9.98
C PRO A 32 5.52 16.79 -10.28
N ILE A 33 4.91 15.69 -10.71
CA ILE A 33 5.57 14.45 -11.16
C ILE A 33 4.89 13.96 -12.44
N LEU A 34 5.53 13.08 -13.20
CA LEU A 34 4.90 12.48 -14.38
C LEU A 34 3.71 11.60 -13.99
N ARG A 35 2.66 11.60 -14.80
CA ARG A 35 1.49 10.74 -14.57
C ARG A 35 1.82 9.25 -14.51
N SER A 36 2.85 8.83 -15.25
CA SER A 36 3.37 7.46 -15.29
C SER A 36 4.10 7.03 -14.01
N THR A 37 4.46 7.95 -13.11
CA THR A 37 5.18 7.61 -11.88
C THR A 37 4.27 6.82 -10.92
N VAL A 38 4.71 5.62 -10.52
CA VAL A 38 4.01 4.72 -9.59
C VAL A 38 4.98 4.23 -8.51
N PRO A 39 4.67 4.40 -7.20
CA PRO A 39 3.58 5.20 -6.65
C PRO A 39 3.68 6.68 -7.04
N SER A 40 2.60 7.45 -6.86
CA SER A 40 2.54 8.89 -7.21
C SER A 40 3.38 9.77 -6.27
N TYR A 41 4.67 9.49 -6.12
CA TYR A 41 5.60 10.20 -5.24
C TYR A 41 6.74 10.84 -6.05
N CYS A 42 7.18 12.01 -5.60
CA CYS A 42 8.43 12.59 -6.11
C CYS A 42 9.64 11.77 -5.62
N PRO A 43 10.82 11.89 -6.25
CA PRO A 43 11.98 11.06 -5.91
C PRO A 43 12.34 11.04 -4.42
N LEU A 44 12.29 12.22 -3.78
CA LEU A 44 12.56 12.36 -2.34
C LEU A 44 11.55 11.59 -1.49
N HIS A 45 10.26 11.66 -1.82
CA HIS A 45 9.21 10.98 -1.09
C HIS A 45 9.12 9.49 -1.41
N PHE A 46 9.53 9.06 -2.59
CA PHE A 46 9.68 7.64 -2.93
C PHE A 46 10.70 6.97 -2.01
N GLN A 47 11.91 7.54 -1.90
CA GLN A 47 12.96 7.05 -1.00
C GLN A 47 12.51 7.03 0.47
N LYS A 48 11.75 8.05 0.89
CA LYS A 48 11.20 8.10 2.25
C LYS A 48 10.15 7.00 2.48
N ALA A 49 9.22 6.82 1.54
CA ALA A 49 8.21 5.77 1.60
C ALA A 49 8.84 4.36 1.62
N GLU A 50 9.88 4.15 0.83
CA GLU A 50 10.66 2.92 0.80
C GLU A 50 11.29 2.61 2.17
N LYS A 51 11.91 3.60 2.83
CA LYS A 51 12.43 3.45 4.20
C LYS A 51 11.34 3.08 5.21
N HIS A 52 10.16 3.70 5.12
CA HIS A 52 9.02 3.37 5.97
C HIS A 52 8.53 1.94 5.76
N MET A 53 8.45 1.51 4.50
CA MET A 53 8.08 0.15 4.12
C MET A 53 9.08 -0.87 4.67
N VAL A 54 10.38 -0.67 4.47
CA VAL A 54 11.43 -1.56 5.01
C VAL A 54 11.32 -1.68 6.54
N ARG A 55 11.07 -0.56 7.25
CA ARG A 55 10.86 -0.58 8.70
C ARG A 55 9.60 -1.36 9.10
N ALA A 56 8.50 -1.19 8.38
CA ALA A 56 7.24 -1.90 8.64
C ALA A 56 7.40 -3.42 8.43
N LEU A 57 8.08 -3.82 7.36
CA LEU A 57 8.38 -5.23 7.09
C LEU A 57 9.26 -5.84 8.19
N LYS A 58 10.32 -5.14 8.62
CA LYS A 58 11.15 -5.58 9.76
C LYS A 58 10.32 -5.75 11.03
N LYS A 59 9.43 -4.80 11.34
CA LYS A 59 8.55 -4.89 12.52
C LYS A 59 7.59 -6.09 12.44
N ALA A 60 7.18 -6.48 11.23
CA ALA A 60 6.36 -7.66 11.00
C ALA A 60 7.14 -8.98 11.04
N GLY A 61 8.44 -8.96 11.38
CA GLY A 61 9.30 -10.15 11.38
C GLY A 61 9.75 -10.59 9.99
N LEU A 62 9.41 -9.83 8.94
CA LEU A 62 9.92 -10.06 7.59
C LEU A 62 11.29 -9.38 7.47
N ASN A 63 12.36 -10.16 7.67
CA ASN A 63 13.71 -9.73 7.38
C ASN A 63 13.92 -9.61 5.88
N VAL A 64 13.65 -8.41 5.37
CA VAL A 64 13.94 -8.03 3.98
C VAL A 64 15.45 -7.85 3.73
N SER A 65 16.30 -8.19 4.71
CA SER A 65 17.73 -8.35 4.46
C SER A 65 17.92 -9.64 3.65
N SER A 66 17.82 -9.54 2.33
CA SER A 66 18.43 -10.54 1.47
C SER A 66 19.26 -9.85 0.40
N THR A 67 20.57 -9.93 0.64
CA THR A 67 21.70 -9.67 -0.25
C THR A 67 21.87 -8.21 -0.70
N SER A 68 22.83 -7.54 -0.08
CA SER A 68 23.84 -6.61 -0.64
C SER A 68 23.59 -5.70 -1.86
N LYS A 69 22.54 -5.82 -2.69
CA LYS A 69 22.24 -4.90 -3.79
C LYS A 69 20.73 -4.80 -4.02
N LEU A 70 20.22 -3.60 -3.75
CA LEU A 70 18.89 -3.09 -4.10
C LEU A 70 17.76 -3.62 -3.22
N ALA A 71 16.96 -2.67 -2.71
CA ALA A 71 15.69 -2.97 -2.06
C ALA A 71 14.84 -3.93 -2.91
N PRO A 72 13.92 -4.70 -2.30
CA PRO A 72 13.08 -5.62 -3.06
C PRO A 72 12.38 -4.88 -4.17
N LYS A 73 12.45 -5.45 -5.37
CA LYS A 73 11.75 -4.91 -6.52
C LYS A 73 10.27 -4.77 -6.18
N PHE A 74 9.66 -3.64 -6.54
CA PHE A 74 8.28 -3.29 -6.16
C PHE A 74 7.26 -4.40 -6.48
N HIS A 75 7.46 -5.15 -7.56
CA HIS A 75 6.60 -6.29 -7.92
C HIS A 75 6.61 -7.44 -6.89
N VAL A 76 7.73 -7.69 -6.21
CA VAL A 76 7.84 -8.72 -5.17
C VAL A 76 6.97 -8.34 -3.97
N ILE A 77 6.98 -7.06 -3.61
CA ILE A 77 6.17 -6.53 -2.50
C ILE A 77 4.68 -6.60 -2.84
N ILE A 78 4.29 -6.23 -4.07
CA ILE A 78 2.89 -6.34 -4.52
C ILE A 78 2.42 -7.80 -4.44
N ALA A 79 3.22 -8.75 -4.95
CA ALA A 79 2.85 -10.17 -4.94
C ALA A 79 2.62 -10.68 -3.51
N GLU A 80 3.49 -10.32 -2.57
CA GLU A 80 3.35 -10.71 -1.16
C GLU A 80 2.11 -10.08 -0.50
N TYR A 81 1.81 -8.82 -0.79
CA TYR A 81 0.61 -8.16 -0.26
C TYR A 81 -0.67 -8.80 -0.79
N VAL A 82 -0.72 -9.14 -2.09
CA VAL A 82 -1.83 -9.88 -2.70
C VAL A 82 -1.97 -11.25 -2.04
N ARG A 83 -0.87 -11.97 -1.80
CA ARG A 83 -0.88 -13.25 -1.10
C ARG A 83 -1.50 -13.14 0.30
N GLN A 84 -1.13 -12.12 1.08
CA GLN A 84 -1.70 -11.88 2.41
C GLN A 84 -3.19 -11.54 2.36
N ILE A 85 -3.62 -10.70 1.41
CA ILE A 85 -5.05 -10.38 1.21
C ILE A 85 -5.83 -11.67 0.91
N GLN A 86 -5.34 -12.48 -0.02
CA GLN A 86 -5.99 -13.73 -0.40
C GLN A 86 -6.03 -14.73 0.75
N GLN A 87 -4.96 -14.82 1.55
CA GLN A 87 -4.92 -15.68 2.73
C GLN A 87 -5.98 -15.25 3.74
N LYS A 88 -6.09 -13.96 4.06
CA LYS A 88 -7.14 -13.44 4.97
C LYS A 88 -8.54 -13.75 4.46
N ARG A 89 -8.79 -13.58 3.16
CA ARG A 89 -10.08 -13.91 2.53
C ARG A 89 -10.42 -15.39 2.65
N ARG A 90 -9.46 -16.28 2.36
CA ARG A 90 -9.64 -17.73 2.50
C ARG A 90 -9.91 -18.14 3.94
N SER A 91 -9.17 -17.58 4.90
CA SER A 91 -9.40 -17.84 6.33
C SER A 91 -10.80 -17.38 6.78
N ALA A 92 -11.24 -16.19 6.36
CA ALA A 92 -12.58 -15.69 6.67
C ALA A 92 -13.68 -16.56 6.05
N GLN A 93 -13.47 -17.05 4.82
CA GLN A 93 -14.41 -17.96 4.16
C GLN A 93 -14.51 -19.30 4.90
N LYS A 94 -13.38 -19.87 5.34
CA LYS A 94 -13.37 -21.10 6.14
C LYS A 94 -14.11 -20.93 7.46
N ALA A 95 -13.83 -19.85 8.19
CA ALA A 95 -14.53 -19.55 9.44
C ALA A 95 -16.06 -19.39 9.23
N ASN A 96 -16.50 -18.78 8.13
CA ASN A 96 -17.93 -18.68 7.79
C ASN A 96 -18.58 -20.03 7.45
N LEU A 97 -17.84 -20.95 6.82
CA LEU A 97 -18.34 -22.30 6.53
C LEU A 97 -18.47 -23.12 7.82
N GLU A 98 -17.45 -23.06 8.70
CA GLU A 98 -17.46 -23.72 10.01
C GLU A 98 -18.63 -23.19 10.88
N ASN A 99 -18.87 -21.87 10.91
CA ASN A 99 -20.00 -21.30 11.63
C ASN A 99 -21.36 -21.72 11.04
N ALA A 100 -21.47 -21.92 9.73
CA ALA A 100 -22.70 -22.37 9.07
C ALA A 100 -22.98 -23.87 9.26
N GLU A 101 -21.96 -24.67 9.53
CA GLU A 101 -22.10 -26.10 9.88
C GLU A 101 -22.57 -26.26 11.32
N VAL A 102 -22.03 -25.49 12.28
CA VAL A 102 -22.47 -25.49 13.69
C VAL A 102 -23.95 -25.10 13.83
N VAL A 103 -24.42 -24.09 13.09
CA VAL A 103 -25.84 -23.66 13.11
C VAL A 103 -26.80 -24.74 12.57
N LYS A 104 -26.33 -25.64 11.68
CA LYS A 104 -27.14 -26.75 11.17
C LYS A 104 -27.26 -27.91 12.16
N GLU A 105 -26.29 -28.12 13.03
CA GLU A 105 -26.34 -29.16 14.07
C GLU A 105 -27.26 -28.74 15.24
N GLU A 106 -27.24 -27.46 15.64
CA GLU A 106 -28.10 -26.94 16.71
C GLU A 106 -29.58 -26.83 16.31
N SER A 107 -29.89 -26.72 15.01
CA SER A 107 -31.28 -26.65 14.51
C SER A 107 -31.93 -28.01 14.26
N ASN A 108 -31.18 -29.10 14.41
CA ASN A 108 -31.63 -30.47 14.19
C ASN A 108 -31.63 -31.32 15.48
N SER A 109 -31.53 -30.67 16.65
CA SER A 109 -31.55 -31.25 18.00
C SER A 109 -32.78 -30.83 18.79
#